data_AF-A0A2M9IA19-F1
#
_entry.id   AF-A0A2M9IA19-F1
#
_cell.length_a   1.000
_cell.length_b   1.000
_cell.length_c   1.000
_cell.angle_alpha   90.00
_cell.angle_beta   90.00
_cell.angle_gamma   90.00
#
_symmetry.space_group_name_H-M   'P 1'
#
loop_
_entity.id
_entity.type
_entity.pdbx_description
1 polymer ?
#
loop_
_entity_poly.entity_id
_entity_poly.type
_entity_poly.pdbx_seq_one_letter_code
_entity_poly.pdbx_strand_id
1 'polypeptide(L)'
;MADAVDLSFDDRPHDDGTLLHVEWVPPISSNYGNGVHPAWWNSMRIGAAPLPATERATARRALQQHALAELAAWISAARRAPEGWTLTRRSRSWRLTGSTTAYRDDGQPYR
;
A
#
# COMPACT_ATOMS: atom_id res chain seq x y z
N MET A 1 13.08 -12.28 -4.83
CA MET A 1 13.52 -11.23 -3.88
C MET A 1 12.87 -9.93 -4.31
N ALA A 2 12.23 -9.21 -3.39
CA ALA A 2 11.47 -7.99 -3.69
C ALA A 2 12.40 -6.78 -3.84
N ASP A 3 13.03 -6.64 -5.01
CA ASP A 3 14.07 -5.61 -5.21
C ASP A 3 13.52 -4.27 -5.70
N ALA A 4 12.32 -4.25 -6.30
CA ALA A 4 11.70 -3.03 -6.82
C ALA A 4 10.61 -2.50 -5.88
N VAL A 5 10.74 -1.22 -5.52
CA VAL A 5 9.69 -0.43 -4.87
C VAL A 5 9.32 0.70 -5.82
N ASP A 6 8.05 0.74 -6.22
CA ASP A 6 7.46 1.79 -7.03
C ASP A 6 6.63 2.71 -6.12
N LEU A 7 6.78 4.03 -6.29
CA LEU A 7 6.04 5.04 -5.53
C LEU A 7 5.24 5.90 -6.51
N SER A 8 3.92 5.95 -6.32
CA SER A 8 3.01 6.79 -7.09
C SER A 8 2.24 7.76 -6.20
N PHE A 9 1.81 8.87 -6.80
CA PHE A 9 0.88 9.81 -6.20
C PHE A 9 -0.38 9.82 -7.05
N ASP A 10 -1.51 9.57 -6.42
CA ASP A 10 -2.79 9.49 -7.12
C ASP A 10 -3.34 10.90 -7.40
N ASP A 11 -4.01 11.07 -8.54
CA ASP A 11 -4.59 12.36 -8.91
C ASP A 11 -5.91 12.66 -8.16
N ARG A 12 -6.55 11.64 -7.58
CA ARG A 12 -7.86 11.75 -6.94
C ARG A 12 -7.88 11.05 -5.58
N PRO A 13 -8.69 11.55 -4.63
CA PRO A 13 -8.97 10.83 -3.39
C PRO A 13 -9.61 9.47 -3.68
N HIS A 14 -9.38 8.50 -2.80
CA HIS A 14 -10.10 7.24 -2.82
C HIS A 14 -11.46 7.41 -2.14
N ASP A 15 -12.50 6.80 -2.69
CA ASP A 15 -13.88 6.91 -2.16
C ASP A 15 -14.02 6.39 -0.72
N ASP A 16 -13.13 5.49 -0.30
CA ASP A 16 -13.12 4.90 1.04
C ASP A 16 -12.21 5.65 2.05
N GLY A 17 -11.66 6.79 1.63
CA GLY A 17 -10.80 7.64 2.45
C GLY A 17 -9.37 7.12 2.61
N THR A 18 -8.95 6.13 1.82
CA THR A 18 -7.55 5.67 1.80
C THR A 18 -6.61 6.84 1.44
N LEU A 19 -5.59 7.07 2.27
CA LEU A 19 -4.59 8.12 2.08
C LEU A 19 -3.23 7.57 1.67
N LEU A 20 -2.91 6.35 2.09
CA LEU A 20 -1.67 5.65 1.77
C LEU A 20 -2.02 4.18 1.56
N HIS A 21 -1.42 3.55 0.58
CA HIS A 21 -1.52 2.10 0.41
C HIS A 21 -0.20 1.52 -0.07
N VAL A 22 -0.01 0.24 0.23
CA VAL A 22 1.05 -0.58 -0.32
C VAL A 22 0.46 -1.88 -0.82
N GLU A 23 0.94 -2.36 -1.97
CA GLU A 23 0.62 -3.68 -2.50
C GLU A 23 1.88 -4.45 -2.88
N TRP A 24 1.82 -5.77 -2.68
CA TRP A 24 2.74 -6.74 -3.24
C TRP A 24 2.16 -7.27 -4.55
N VAL A 25 2.96 -7.19 -5.61
CA VAL A 25 2.62 -7.72 -6.92
C VAL A 25 3.25 -9.11 -7.08
N PRO A 26 2.47 -10.20 -6.95
CA PRO A 26 2.99 -11.54 -7.16
C PRO A 26 3.30 -11.76 -8.64
N PRO A 27 4.13 -12.76 -8.97
CA PRO A 27 4.24 -13.23 -10.35
C PRO A 27 2.88 -13.79 -10.78
N ILE A 28 2.32 -13.28 -11.88
CA ILE A 28 1.04 -13.74 -12.41
C ILE A 28 1.31 -14.62 -13.63
N SER A 29 0.98 -15.90 -13.59
CA SER A 29 1.18 -16.82 -14.72
C SER A 29 0.17 -16.63 -15.87
N SER A 30 -0.53 -15.48 -15.93
CA SER A 30 -1.67 -15.32 -16.84
C SER A 30 -1.22 -15.01 -18.27
N ASN A 31 -1.68 -15.85 -19.19
CA ASN A 31 -1.54 -15.79 -20.63
C ASN A 31 -2.68 -15.00 -21.33
N TYR A 32 -3.59 -14.39 -20.57
CA TYR A 32 -4.61 -13.48 -21.08
C TYR A 32 -4.27 -12.03 -20.73
N GLY A 33 -4.18 -11.19 -21.77
CA GLY A 33 -3.55 -9.86 -21.83
C GLY A 33 -4.13 -8.72 -20.98
N ASN A 34 -4.62 -9.00 -19.77
CA ASN A 34 -5.01 -8.00 -18.77
C ASN A 34 -3.93 -7.84 -17.66
N GLY A 35 -2.72 -8.33 -17.91
CA GLY A 35 -1.70 -8.56 -16.89
C GLY A 35 -0.87 -7.31 -16.55
N VAL A 36 -0.68 -7.08 -15.25
CA VAL A 36 0.39 -6.24 -14.71
C VAL A 36 1.70 -6.64 -15.40
N HIS A 37 2.40 -5.65 -15.99
CA HIS A 37 3.58 -5.87 -16.81
C HIS A 37 4.61 -6.75 -16.07
N PRO A 38 5.22 -7.77 -16.70
CA PRO A 38 6.10 -8.71 -16.01
C PRO A 38 7.27 -8.07 -15.26
N ALA A 39 7.74 -6.91 -15.68
CA ALA A 39 8.76 -6.14 -14.96
C ALA A 39 8.34 -5.69 -13.55
N TRP A 40 7.04 -5.74 -13.25
CA TRP A 40 6.47 -5.37 -11.97
C TRP A 40 6.17 -6.61 -11.11
N TRP A 41 6.43 -7.82 -11.60
CA TRP A 41 6.31 -9.00 -10.75
C TRP A 41 7.38 -9.01 -9.67
N ASN A 42 7.01 -9.53 -8.51
CA ASN A 42 7.84 -9.52 -7.32
C ASN A 42 8.25 -8.11 -6.87
N SER A 43 7.39 -7.11 -7.11
CA SER A 43 7.62 -5.74 -6.69
C SER A 43 6.61 -5.29 -5.64
N MET A 44 6.97 -4.20 -4.95
CA MET A 44 6.05 -3.47 -4.09
C MET A 44 5.65 -2.18 -4.79
N ARG A 45 4.37 -1.84 -4.69
CA ARG A 45 3.84 -0.56 -5.15
C ARG A 45 3.26 0.19 -3.98
N ILE A 46 3.64 1.45 -3.83
CA ILE A 46 3.18 2.34 -2.77
C ILE A 46 2.46 3.49 -3.46
N GLY A 47 1.22 3.75 -3.07
CA GLY A 47 0.46 4.87 -3.59
C GLY A 47 0.00 5.80 -2.47
N ALA A 48 0.08 7.10 -2.72
CA ALA A 48 -0.41 8.13 -1.80
C ALA A 48 -1.50 8.97 -2.46
N ALA A 49 -2.65 9.05 -1.81
CA ALA A 49 -3.78 9.85 -2.27
C ALA A 49 -3.57 11.34 -1.97
N PRO A 50 -4.19 12.25 -2.74
CA PRO A 50 -4.11 13.66 -2.44
C PRO A 50 -4.82 13.96 -1.11
N LEU A 51 -4.17 14.75 -0.25
CA LEU A 51 -4.72 15.14 1.05
C LEU A 51 -5.70 16.32 0.91
N PRO A 52 -6.90 16.26 1.53
CA PRO A 52 -7.81 17.40 1.60
C PRO A 52 -7.11 18.63 2.18
N ALA A 53 -7.32 19.81 1.57
CA ALA A 53 -6.58 21.02 1.93
C ALA A 53 -6.75 21.41 3.41
N THR A 54 -7.96 21.23 3.95
CA THR A 54 -8.33 21.54 5.34
C THR A 54 -7.70 20.59 6.36
N GLU A 55 -7.41 19.35 5.96
CA GLU A 55 -6.93 18.29 6.86
C GLU A 55 -5.44 17.97 6.67
N ARG A 56 -4.79 18.60 5.70
CA ARG A 56 -3.42 18.27 5.26
C ARG A 56 -2.41 18.22 6.39
N ALA A 57 -2.45 19.18 7.32
CA ALA A 57 -1.52 19.23 8.45
C ALA A 57 -1.74 18.04 9.41
N THR A 58 -3.00 17.79 9.78
CA THR A 58 -3.39 16.67 10.66
C THR A 58 -3.07 15.33 10.00
N ALA A 59 -3.47 15.15 8.74
CA ALA A 59 -3.23 13.92 7.98
C ALA A 59 -1.73 13.64 7.81
N ARG A 60 -0.93 14.66 7.46
CA ARG A 60 0.53 14.50 7.33
C ARG A 60 1.15 14.08 8.66
N ARG A 61 0.76 14.71 9.76
CA ARG A 61 1.25 14.36 11.09
C ARG A 61 0.88 12.93 11.47
N ALA A 62 -0.38 12.54 11.28
CA ALA A 62 -0.86 11.20 11.57
C ALA A 62 -0.12 10.13 10.74
N LEU A 63 0.03 10.37 9.42
CA LEU A 63 0.77 9.47 8.53
C LEU A 63 2.24 9.32 8.96
N GLN A 64 2.90 10.43 9.30
CA GLN A 64 4.30 10.42 9.74
C GLN A 64 4.50 9.67 11.06
N GLN A 65 3.57 9.83 12.00
CA GLN A 65 3.69 9.24 13.34
C GLN A 65 3.32 7.75 13.37
N HIS A 66 2.37 7.32 12.54
CA HIS A 66 1.80 5.98 12.64
C HIS A 66 2.04 5.18 11.35
N ALA A 67 1.49 5.65 10.23
CA ALA A 67 1.47 4.87 8.99
C ALA A 67 2.86 4.61 8.38
N LEU A 68 3.81 5.55 8.46
CA LEU A 68 5.14 5.35 7.88
C LEU A 68 5.95 4.25 8.59
N ALA A 69 5.84 4.17 9.92
CA ALA A 69 6.50 3.11 10.69
C ALA A 69 5.88 1.74 10.37
N GLU A 70 4.55 1.68 10.27
CA GLU A 70 3.83 0.47 9.88
C GLU A 70 4.12 0.03 8.44
N LEU A 71 4.22 0.99 7.51
CA LEU A 71 4.62 0.73 6.13
C LEU A 71 6.04 0.15 6.07
N ALA A 72 6.99 0.74 6.79
CA ALA A 72 8.36 0.23 6.86
C ALA A 72 8.41 -1.19 7.44
N ALA A 73 7.60 -1.47 8.47
CA ALA A 73 7.48 -2.80 9.06
C ALA A 73 6.86 -3.80 8.06
N TRP A 74 5.81 -3.40 7.34
CA TRP A 74 5.16 -4.22 6.32
C TRP A 74 6.12 -4.56 5.18
N ILE A 75 6.85 -3.57 4.64
CA ILE A 75 7.89 -3.77 3.60
C ILE A 75 8.97 -4.73 4.10
N SER A 76 9.43 -4.53 5.33
CA SER A 76 10.45 -5.39 5.94
C SER A 76 9.97 -6.83 6.11
N ALA A 77 8.71 -7.03 6.49
CA ALA A 77 8.10 -8.34 6.61
C ALA A 77 7.94 -9.01 5.25
N ALA A 78 7.42 -8.29 4.25
CA ALA A 78 7.24 -8.78 2.89
C ALA A 78 8.56 -9.20 2.23
N ARG A 79 9.66 -8.46 2.46
CA ARG A 79 11.01 -8.82 1.98
C ARG A 79 11.55 -10.13 2.57
N ARG A 80 11.12 -10.49 3.78
CA ARG A 80 11.53 -11.72 4.49
C ARG A 80 10.46 -12.81 4.43
N ALA A 81 9.38 -12.58 3.68
CA ALA A 81 8.25 -13.48 3.67
C ALA A 81 8.60 -14.80 2.95
N PRO A 82 8.01 -15.93 3.37
CA PRO A 82 8.21 -17.20 2.72
C PRO A 82 7.60 -17.19 1.31
N GLU A 83 8.05 -18.10 0.44
CA GLU A 83 7.61 -18.20 -0.95
C GLU A 83 6.07 -18.23 -1.08
N GLY A 84 5.38 -19.01 -0.25
CA GLY A 84 3.91 -19.07 -0.26
C GLY A 84 3.21 -17.72 -0.05
N TRP A 85 3.81 -16.80 0.71
CA TRP A 85 3.28 -15.44 0.86
C TRP A 85 3.44 -14.63 -0.43
N THR A 86 4.58 -14.78 -1.10
CA THR A 86 4.94 -14.05 -2.33
C THR A 86 4.12 -14.45 -3.56
N LEU A 87 3.43 -15.58 -3.52
CA LEU A 87 2.59 -16.07 -4.62
C LEU A 87 1.18 -15.44 -4.64
N THR A 88 0.79 -14.72 -3.59
CA THR A 88 -0.54 -14.10 -3.49
C THR A 88 -0.42 -12.59 -3.44
N ARG A 89 -1.34 -11.86 -4.07
CA ARG A 89 -1.42 -10.41 -3.91
C ARG A 89 -1.72 -10.08 -2.47
N ARG A 90 -0.95 -9.15 -1.90
CA ARG A 90 -1.14 -8.66 -0.53
C ARG A 90 -1.19 -7.15 -0.55
N SER A 91 -2.03 -6.55 0.26
CA SER A 91 -2.07 -5.09 0.36
C SER A 91 -2.33 -4.63 1.78
N ARG A 92 -1.85 -3.42 2.08
CA ARG A 92 -2.24 -2.68 3.28
C ARG A 92 -2.62 -1.27 2.88
N SER A 93 -3.71 -0.77 3.43
CA SER A 93 -4.20 0.59 3.21
C SER A 93 -4.34 1.30 4.55
N TRP A 94 -4.01 2.59 4.59
CA TRP A 94 -4.19 3.46 5.74
C TRP A 94 -5.16 4.58 5.38
N ARG A 95 -6.03 4.90 6.34
CA ARG A 95 -6.90 6.09 6.29
C ARG A 95 -6.74 6.91 7.56
N LEU A 96 -7.13 8.18 7.48
CA LEU A 96 -7.22 9.02 8.67
C LEU A 96 -8.42 8.59 9.54
N THR A 97 -8.24 8.60 10.85
CA THR A 97 -9.32 8.43 11.83
C THR A 97 -9.06 9.41 12.98
N GLY A 98 -9.64 10.61 12.87
CA GLY A 98 -9.32 11.71 13.78
C GLY A 98 -7.87 12.16 13.64
N SER A 99 -7.09 12.02 14.71
CA SER A 99 -5.66 12.36 14.76
C SER A 99 -4.71 11.16 14.58
N THR A 100 -5.25 9.96 14.39
CA THR A 100 -4.49 8.72 14.15
C THR A 100 -4.80 8.13 12.77
N THR A 101 -4.15 7.04 12.43
CA THR A 101 -4.45 6.25 11.23
C THR A 101 -5.04 4.89 11.61
N ALA A 102 -6.06 4.47 10.89
CA ALA A 102 -6.53 3.09 10.89
C ALA A 102 -5.97 2.38 9.65
N TYR A 103 -5.69 1.08 9.75
CA TYR A 103 -5.22 0.29 8.60
C TYR A 103 -6.13 -0.89 8.29
N ARG A 104 -6.09 -1.36 7.05
CA ARG A 104 -6.67 -2.65 6.65
C ARG A 104 -5.68 -3.43 5.84
N ASP A 105 -5.81 -4.75 5.88
CA ASP A 105 -5.06 -5.67 5.02
C ASP A 105 -5.99 -6.35 4.02
N ASP A 106 -5.55 -6.57 2.79
CA ASP A 106 -6.20 -7.45 1.80
C ASP A 106 -7.70 -7.17 1.61
N GLY A 107 -8.10 -5.88 1.65
CA GLY A 107 -9.50 -5.44 1.50
C GLY A 107 -10.41 -5.73 2.69
N GLN A 108 -9.86 -6.21 3.82
CA GLN A 108 -10.60 -6.39 5.07
C GLN A 108 -11.07 -5.03 5.65
N PRO A 109 -11.99 -5.04 6.63
CA PRO A 109 -12.37 -3.81 7.33
C PRO A 109 -11.17 -3.14 8.04
N TYR A 110 -11.22 -1.80 8.12
CA TYR A 110 -10.22 -1.00 8.84
C TYR A 110 -10.20 -1.34 10.34
N ARG A 111 -8.99 -1.41 10.90
CA ARG A 111 -8.66 -1.70 12.30
C ARG A 111 -7.86 -0.56 12.91
#